data_AF-F2EJ38-F1
#
_entry.id   AF-F2EJ38-F1
#
_cell.length_a   1.000
_cell.length_b   1.000
_cell.length_c   1.000
_cell.angle_alpha   90.00
_cell.angle_beta   90.00
_cell.angle_gamma   90.00
#
_symmetry.space_group_name_H-M   'P 1'
#
loop_
_entity.id
_entity.type
_entity.pdbx_description
1 polymer ?
#
loop_
_entity_poly.entity_id
_entity_poly.type
_entity_poly.pdbx_seq_one_letter_code
_entity_poly.pdbx_strand_id
1 'polypeptide(L)'
;CDVVFLRTFDAYIVGKENAPGVVVLQEWWGVDYEVKNHAIHISQIDDGYKALIPHLYRGKVALEVAEAQHLMEGLDWPGAIKDIQASVKWLKENGSPKGPKLL
;
A
#
# COMPACT_ATOMS: atom_id res chain seq x y z
N CYS A 1 -9.78 -5.38 -5.51
CA CYS A 1 -8.54 -4.59 -5.58
C CYS A 1 -7.92 -4.85 -6.93
N ASP A 2 -7.46 -3.80 -7.59
CA ASP A 2 -6.72 -3.91 -8.85
C ASP A 2 -5.23 -3.75 -8.55
N VAL A 3 -4.38 -4.39 -9.36
CA VAL A 3 -2.92 -4.20 -9.29
C VAL A 3 -2.55 -3.07 -10.25
N VAL A 4 -1.81 -2.08 -9.76
CA VAL A 4 -1.29 -0.97 -10.57
C VAL A 4 0.24 -1.00 -10.47
N PHE A 5 0.88 -0.97 -11.63
CA PHE A 5 2.34 -0.87 -11.71
C PHE A 5 2.77 0.59 -11.59
N LEU A 6 3.47 0.92 -10.50
CA LEU A 6 3.95 2.27 -10.22
C LEU A 6 5.43 2.39 -10.58
N ARG A 7 5.74 2.59 -11.87
CA ARG A 7 7.08 2.83 -12.47
C ARG A 7 8.15 1.75 -12.18
N THR A 8 8.37 1.36 -10.93
CA THR A 8 9.44 0.48 -10.45
C THR A 8 8.97 -0.55 -9.41
N PHE A 9 7.71 -0.50 -8.93
CA PHE A 9 7.18 -1.46 -7.97
C PHE A 9 5.68 -1.74 -8.18
N ASP A 10 5.25 -2.91 -7.72
CA ASP A 10 3.85 -3.29 -7.72
C ASP A 10 3.12 -2.63 -6.55
N ALA A 11 1.93 -2.10 -6.82
CA ALA A 11 1.04 -1.60 -5.80
C ALA A 11 -0.38 -2.16 -6.00
N TYR A 12 -1.09 -2.34 -4.89
CA TYR A 12 -2.50 -2.70 -4.90
C TYR A 12 -3.33 -1.46 -4.64
N ILE A 13 -4.43 -1.29 -5.38
CA ILE A 13 -5.34 -0.17 -5.21
C ILE A 13 -6.78 -0.64 -5.02
N VAL A 14 -7.51 0.08 -4.19
CA VAL A 14 -8.95 -0.12 -3.97
C VAL A 14 -9.61 1.20 -3.55
N GLY A 15 -10.91 1.32 -3.82
CA GLY A 15 -11.69 2.50 -3.49
C GLY A 15 -12.10 3.29 -4.72
N LYS A 16 -12.91 4.34 -4.49
CA LYS A 16 -13.52 5.15 -5.55
C LYS A 16 -12.48 6.09 -6.17
N GLU A 17 -12.67 6.41 -7.45
CA GLU A 17 -11.96 7.51 -8.09
C GLU A 17 -12.27 8.85 -7.42
N ASN A 18 -11.28 9.74 -7.37
CA ASN A 18 -11.33 11.06 -6.73
C ASN A 18 -11.64 11.08 -5.22
N ALA A 19 -11.72 9.92 -4.56
CA ALA A 19 -11.84 9.83 -3.11
C ALA A 19 -10.53 10.27 -2.41
N PRO A 20 -10.58 10.72 -1.15
CA PRO A 20 -9.39 11.03 -0.39
C PRO A 20 -8.38 9.87 -0.36
N GLY A 21 -7.10 10.18 -0.57
CA GLY A 21 -6.06 9.15 -0.69
C GLY A 21 -5.48 8.71 0.65
N VAL A 22 -5.22 7.41 0.80
CA VAL A 22 -4.49 6.82 1.93
C VAL A 22 -3.48 5.79 1.44
N VAL A 23 -2.26 5.83 2.00
CA VAL A 23 -1.26 4.79 1.78
C VAL A 23 -1.32 3.82 2.96
N VAL A 24 -1.55 2.54 2.67
CA VAL A 24 -1.60 1.46 3.66
C VAL A 24 -0.31 0.68 3.54
N LEU A 25 0.43 0.52 4.64
CA LEU A 25 1.71 -0.19 4.62
C LEU A 25 1.51 -1.67 5.00
N GLN A 26 2.16 -2.55 4.24
CA GLN A 26 2.26 -3.97 4.58
C GLN A 26 2.92 -4.17 5.93
N GLU A 27 2.58 -5.28 6.58
CA GLU A 27 3.31 -5.79 7.74
C GLU A 27 4.51 -6.65 7.31
N TRP A 28 5.13 -7.35 8.29
CA TRP A 28 6.31 -8.17 8.09
C TRP A 28 6.12 -9.37 7.14
N TRP A 29 4.88 -9.78 6.85
CA TRP A 29 4.56 -10.86 5.91
C TRP A 29 4.55 -10.44 4.44
N GLY A 30 4.53 -9.15 4.11
CA GLY A 30 4.29 -8.70 2.74
C GLY A 30 2.86 -8.22 2.48
N VAL A 31 2.48 -8.10 1.21
CA VAL A 31 1.12 -7.69 0.82
C VAL A 31 0.22 -8.93 0.69
N ASP A 32 -0.11 -9.48 1.85
CA ASP A 32 -0.91 -10.69 2.00
C ASP A 32 -2.43 -10.41 1.94
N TYR A 33 -3.24 -11.39 2.34
CA TYR A 33 -4.70 -11.27 2.33
C TYR A 33 -5.21 -10.25 3.37
N GLU A 34 -4.66 -10.25 4.58
CA GLU A 34 -5.15 -9.43 5.69
C GLU A 34 -4.94 -7.93 5.41
N VAL A 35 -3.77 -7.51 4.92
CA VAL A 35 -3.56 -6.09 4.59
C VAL A 35 -4.42 -5.63 3.42
N LYS A 36 -4.71 -6.50 2.44
CA LYS A 36 -5.65 -6.19 1.36
C LYS A 36 -7.06 -6.01 1.89
N ASN A 37 -7.50 -6.85 2.83
CA ASN A 37 -8.78 -6.71 3.51
C ASN A 37 -8.88 -5.42 4.33
N HIS A 38 -7.82 -5.06 5.07
CA HIS A 38 -7.77 -3.78 5.77
C HIS A 38 -7.89 -2.60 4.82
N ALA A 39 -7.20 -2.62 3.67
CA ALA A 39 -7.33 -1.58 2.65
C ALA A 39 -8.76 -1.49 2.07
N ILE A 40 -9.42 -2.64 1.84
CA ILE A 40 -10.83 -2.69 1.44
C ILE A 40 -11.70 -2.04 2.51
N HIS A 41 -11.53 -2.40 3.78
CA HIS A 41 -12.32 -1.82 4.88
C HIS A 41 -12.11 -0.30 4.98
N ILE A 42 -10.85 0.16 4.93
CA ILE A 42 -10.53 1.60 4.93
C ILE A 42 -11.19 2.32 3.76
N SER A 43 -11.24 1.69 2.57
CA SER A 43 -11.90 2.29 1.40
C SER A 43 -13.41 2.49 1.57
N GLN A 44 -14.01 1.85 2.58
CA GLN A 44 -15.44 1.87 2.90
C GLN A 44 -15.76 2.74 4.13
N ILE A 45 -14.77 3.31 4.81
CA ILE A 45 -14.98 4.22 5.95
C ILE A 45 -15.60 5.54 5.46
N ASP A 46 -16.66 5.99 6.12
CA ASP A 46 -17.42 7.21 5.79
C ASP A 46 -17.82 7.26 4.30
N ASP A 47 -17.48 8.35 3.59
CA ASP A 47 -17.74 8.50 2.15
C ASP A 47 -16.79 7.65 1.26
N GLY A 48 -15.77 7.06 1.89
CA GLY A 48 -14.78 6.16 1.30
C GLY A 48 -13.43 6.84 1.01
N TYR A 49 -12.37 6.03 1.07
CA TYR A 49 -11.00 6.42 0.72
C TYR A 49 -10.50 5.67 -0.51
N LYS A 50 -9.56 6.25 -1.26
CA LYS A 50 -8.74 5.54 -2.24
C LYS A 50 -7.49 5.01 -1.53
N ALA A 51 -7.47 3.71 -1.26
CA ALA A 51 -6.39 3.04 -0.55
C ALA A 51 -5.38 2.45 -1.53
N LEU A 52 -4.09 2.70 -1.27
CA LEU A 52 -2.97 2.19 -2.07
C LEU A 52 -1.96 1.50 -1.16
N ILE A 53 -1.60 0.26 -1.51
CA ILE A 53 -0.64 -0.58 -0.79
C ILE A 53 0.61 -0.76 -1.64
N PRO A 54 1.75 -0.09 -1.35
CA PRO A 54 3.00 -0.37 -2.04
C PRO A 54 3.57 -1.72 -1.60
N HIS A 55 3.95 -2.57 -2.56
CA HIS A 55 4.57 -3.85 -2.25
C HIS A 55 6.09 -3.70 -2.07
N LEU A 56 6.51 -3.47 -0.83
CA LEU A 56 7.90 -3.17 -0.45
C LEU A 56 8.84 -4.37 -0.64
N TYR A 57 8.31 -5.59 -0.51
CA TYR A 57 9.06 -6.84 -0.79
C TYR A 57 9.06 -7.29 -2.25
N ARG A 58 8.75 -6.39 -3.19
CA ARG A 58 8.85 -6.66 -4.64
C ARG A 58 8.04 -7.89 -5.07
N GLY A 59 6.81 -8.00 -4.58
CA GLY A 59 5.91 -9.10 -4.94
C GLY A 59 5.98 -10.33 -4.02
N LYS A 60 6.92 -10.39 -3.07
CA LYS A 60 7.09 -11.55 -2.18
C LYS A 60 6.20 -11.45 -0.94
N VAL A 61 5.47 -12.53 -0.66
CA VAL A 61 4.68 -12.71 0.56
C VAL A 61 5.22 -13.92 1.30
N ALA A 62 5.59 -13.75 2.57
CA ALA A 62 6.13 -14.81 3.39
C ALA A 62 5.03 -15.71 3.95
N LEU A 63 5.33 -17.00 4.03
CA LEU A 63 4.42 -18.01 4.62
C LEU A 63 4.92 -18.53 5.98
N GLU A 64 6.21 -18.34 6.28
CA GLU A 64 6.86 -18.82 7.49
C GLU A 64 7.67 -17.71 8.16
N VAL A 65 7.79 -17.77 9.49
CA VAL A 65 8.46 -16.74 10.30
C VAL A 65 9.88 -16.44 9.82
N ALA A 66 10.63 -17.47 9.46
CA ALA A 66 12.01 -17.33 8.98
C ALA A 66 12.09 -16.58 7.64
N GLU A 67 11.10 -16.77 6.75
CA GLU A 67 11.02 -16.06 5.48
C GLU A 67 10.67 -14.59 5.71
N ALA A 68 9.68 -14.32 6.57
CA ALA A 68 9.30 -12.95 6.93
C ALA A 68 10.48 -12.18 7.55
N GLN A 69 11.23 -12.83 8.45
CA GLN A 69 12.45 -12.27 9.01
C GLN A 69 13.49 -11.96 7.92
N HIS A 70 13.73 -12.89 7.01
CA HIS A 70 14.70 -12.68 5.93
C HIS A 70 14.29 -11.53 4.99
N LEU A 71 13.00 -11.42 4.64
CA LEU A 71 12.49 -10.30 3.84
C LEU A 71 12.66 -8.96 4.56
N MET A 72 12.40 -8.93 5.86
CA MET A 72 12.53 -7.72 6.68
C MET A 72 13.99 -7.25 6.80
N GLU A 73 14.91 -8.18 7.09
CA GLU A 73 16.34 -7.90 7.20
C GLU A 73 16.95 -7.49 5.85
N GLY A 74 16.48 -8.10 4.76
CA GLY A 74 16.93 -7.82 3.39
C GLY A 74 16.25 -6.62 2.73
N LEU A 75 15.39 -5.89 3.43
CA LEU A 75 14.66 -4.77 2.86
C LEU A 75 15.60 -3.61 2.51
N ASP A 76 15.54 -3.14 1.26
CA ASP A 76 16.16 -1.87 0.84
C ASP A 76 15.37 -0.70 1.44
N TRP A 77 15.74 -0.30 2.66
CA TRP A 77 15.08 0.78 3.39
C TRP A 77 15.08 2.13 2.66
N PRO A 78 16.21 2.62 2.10
CA PRO A 78 16.21 3.82 1.27
C PRO A 78 15.25 3.72 0.07
N GLY A 79 15.18 2.57 -0.59
CA GLY A 79 14.23 2.29 -1.67
C GLY A 79 12.78 2.31 -1.19
N ALA A 80 12.48 1.62 -0.08
CA ALA A 80 11.13 1.54 0.48
C ALA A 80 10.57 2.93 0.84
N ILE A 81 11.38 3.80 1.43
CA ILE A 81 10.98 5.19 1.72
C ILE A 81 10.61 5.94 0.43
N LYS A 82 11.39 5.77 -0.64
CA LYS A 82 11.10 6.38 -1.95
C LYS A 82 9.81 5.84 -2.55
N ASP A 83 9.54 4.54 -2.41
CA ASP A 83 8.31 3.92 -2.93
C ASP A 83 7.07 4.41 -2.17
N ILE A 84 7.16 4.60 -0.85
CA ILE A 84 6.09 5.19 -0.05
C ILE A 84 5.83 6.63 -0.47
N GLN A 85 6.88 7.44 -0.65
CA GLN A 85 6.76 8.82 -1.15
C GLN A 85 6.15 8.86 -2.56
N ALA A 86 6.57 7.95 -3.45
CA ALA A 86 6.04 7.82 -4.79
C ALA A 86 4.55 7.43 -4.79
N SER A 87 4.13 6.59 -3.84
CA SER A 87 2.73 6.20 -3.64
C SER A 87 1.86 7.38 -3.24
N VAL A 88 2.32 8.19 -2.28
CA VAL A 88 1.64 9.43 -1.87
C VAL A 88 1.55 10.41 -3.05
N LYS A 89 2.65 10.57 -3.79
CA LYS A 89 2.69 11.44 -4.98
C LYS A 89 1.70 10.96 -6.04
N TRP A 90 1.67 9.66 -6.32
CA TRP A 90 0.77 9.08 -7.32
C TRP A 90 -0.69 9.30 -6.95
N LEU A 91 -1.09 9.08 -5.68
CA LEU A 91 -2.46 9.35 -5.23
C LEU A 91 -2.87 10.82 -5.51
N LYS A 92 -2.00 11.77 -5.19
CA LYS A 92 -2.25 13.21 -5.45
C LYS A 92 -2.35 13.51 -6.94
N GLU A 93 -1.47 12.96 -7.77
CA GLU A 93 -1.46 13.15 -9.23
C GLU A 93 -2.65 12.46 -9.91
N ASN A 94 -3.24 11.43 -9.27
CA ASN A 94 -4.38 10.65 -9.78
C ASN A 94 -5.67 10.99 -9.02
N GLY A 95 -5.87 12.29 -8.76
CA GLY A 95 -7.16 12.84 -8.35
C GLY A 95 -7.55 12.59 -6.90
N SER A 96 -6.69 11.97 -6.06
CA SER A 96 -7.04 11.72 -4.66
C SER A 96 -6.65 12.93 -3.80
N PRO A 97 -7.61 13.73 -3.28
CA PRO A 97 -7.32 14.84 -2.41
C PRO A 97 -6.79 14.37 -1.04
N LYS A 98 -6.27 15.31 -0.25
CA LYS A 98 -5.95 15.04 1.15
C LYS A 98 -7.25 14.89 1.94
N GLY A 99 -7.42 13.73 2.58
CA GLY A 99 -8.58 13.46 3.44
C GLY A 99 -8.44 14.02 4.86
N PRO A 100 -9.51 13.93 5.65
CA PRO A 100 -9.41 14.12 7.09
C PRO A 100 -8.46 13.07 7.68
N LYS A 101 -7.85 13.41 8.82
CA LYS A 101 -7.01 12.45 9.55
C LYS A 101 -7.89 11.26 9.97
N LEU A 102 -7.43 10.07 9.62
CA LEU A 102 -7.92 8.82 10.20
C LEU A 102 -7.31 8.75 11.60
N LEU A 103 -8.14 8.97 12.63
CA LEU A 103 -7.87 8.88 14.08
C LEU A 103 -6.46 9.29 14.55
#